data_AF-A0ABD1T712-F1
#
_entry.id   AF-A0ABD1T712-F1
#
_cell.length_a   1.000
_cell.length_b   1.000
_cell.length_c   1.000
_cell.angle_alpha   90.00
_cell.angle_beta   90.00
_cell.angle_gamma   90.00
#
_symmetry.space_group_name_H-M   'P 1'
#
loop_
_entity.id
_entity.type
_entity.pdbx_description
1 polymer ?
#
loop_
_entity_poly.entity_id
_entity_poly.type
_entity_poly.pdbx_seq_one_letter_code
_entity_poly.pdbx_strand_id
1 'polypeptide(L)'
;MEPSSAGLQATATPRKKMAKQLTGKRDDTALHSAARAGNIIAIREIISSAEEEELRELLSKQNSAGETALYIAAEYGYFELVREMIKYYDLVAAGIKAKNGFDALHIAVKQGDSGIS
;
A
#
# COMPACT_ATOMS: atom_id res chain seq x y z
N MET A 1 20.38 32.12 -25.47
CA MET A 1 19.02 32.17 -26.04
C MET A 1 18.77 30.80 -26.65
N GLU A 2 17.85 30.06 -26.02
CA GLU A 2 17.26 28.76 -26.41
C GLU A 2 18.17 27.51 -26.56
N PRO A 3 17.65 26.27 -26.40
CA PRO A 3 16.32 25.88 -25.91
C PRO A 3 16.32 24.89 -24.72
N SER A 4 15.21 24.92 -24.00
CA SER A 4 14.71 23.87 -23.10
C SER A 4 14.39 22.56 -23.83
N SER A 5 14.29 21.49 -23.04
CA SER A 5 13.56 20.22 -23.29
C SER A 5 14.42 19.00 -23.68
N ALA A 6 14.56 18.07 -22.73
CA ALA A 6 14.65 16.65 -23.02
C ALA A 6 14.22 15.88 -21.77
N GLY A 7 13.04 15.26 -21.83
CA GLY A 7 12.46 14.46 -20.77
C GLY A 7 13.33 13.27 -20.40
N LEU A 8 13.47 13.04 -19.10
CA LEU A 8 14.16 11.89 -18.55
C LEU A 8 13.36 10.62 -18.89
N GLN A 9 13.98 9.79 -19.73
CA GLN A 9 13.47 8.52 -20.22
C GLN A 9 13.44 7.48 -19.09
N ALA A 10 12.25 6.97 -18.82
CA ALA A 10 12.05 5.76 -18.05
C ALA A 10 12.40 4.54 -18.92
N THR A 11 13.54 3.92 -18.63
CA THR A 11 13.98 2.67 -19.26
C THR A 11 13.48 1.48 -18.44
N ALA A 12 12.50 0.71 -18.94
CA ALA A 12 11.96 -0.47 -18.24
C ALA A 12 12.23 -1.77 -19.01
N THR A 13 12.87 -2.73 -18.32
CA THR A 13 13.17 -4.11 -18.74
C THR A 13 12.39 -5.13 -17.86
N PRO A 14 12.14 -6.37 -18.30
CA PRO A 14 11.01 -7.19 -17.81
C PRO A 14 11.36 -8.11 -16.63
N ARG A 15 10.45 -8.33 -15.65
CA ARG A 15 10.49 -9.52 -14.74
C ARG A 15 9.28 -9.76 -13.82
N LYS A 16 9.13 -11.05 -13.47
CA LYS A 16 7.97 -11.79 -12.94
C LYS A 16 7.58 -11.46 -11.49
N LYS A 17 6.26 -11.26 -11.26
CA LYS A 17 5.60 -11.09 -9.95
C LYS A 17 5.71 -12.34 -9.07
N MET A 18 6.19 -12.18 -7.84
CA MET A 18 6.10 -13.19 -6.79
C MET A 18 5.27 -12.62 -5.64
N ALA A 19 3.95 -12.85 -5.67
CA ALA A 19 3.10 -12.68 -4.50
C ALA A 19 3.53 -13.74 -3.48
N LYS A 20 4.47 -13.39 -2.59
CA LYS A 20 4.96 -14.30 -1.57
C LYS A 20 3.87 -14.41 -0.50
N GLN A 21 2.95 -15.32 -0.72
CA GLN A 21 1.87 -15.67 0.18
C GLN A 21 2.47 -16.32 1.44
N LEU A 22 3.01 -15.50 2.34
CA LEU A 22 3.51 -15.94 3.64
C LEU A 22 2.32 -16.05 4.59
N THR A 23 1.70 -17.23 4.62
CA THR A 23 0.69 -17.62 5.59
C THR A 23 1.37 -18.02 6.91
N GLY A 24 2.03 -17.07 7.55
CA GLY A 24 2.33 -17.16 8.99
C GLY A 24 1.20 -16.48 9.75
N LYS A 25 0.94 -16.84 11.01
CA LYS A 25 0.09 -16.04 11.90
C LYS A 25 0.57 -14.59 11.89
N ARG A 26 -0.04 -13.76 11.05
CA ARG A 26 0.12 -12.31 11.04
C ARG A 26 -0.98 -11.81 11.95
N ASP A 27 -0.67 -10.94 12.90
CA ASP A 27 -1.66 -10.18 13.68
C ASP A 27 -2.41 -9.20 12.77
N ASP A 28 -3.05 -9.74 11.73
CA ASP A 28 -3.79 -9.02 10.71
C ASP A 28 -5.12 -8.59 11.32
N THR A 29 -5.34 -7.28 11.38
CA THR A 29 -6.66 -6.73 11.70
C THR A 29 -7.64 -6.94 10.53
N ALA A 30 -8.92 -6.63 10.76
CA ALA A 30 -9.93 -6.65 9.69
C ALA A 30 -9.49 -5.84 8.46
N LEU A 31 -8.85 -4.69 8.68
CA LEU A 31 -8.32 -3.83 7.62
C LEU A 31 -7.18 -4.49 6.82
N HIS A 32 -6.26 -5.21 7.48
CA HIS A 32 -5.20 -5.96 6.81
C HIS A 32 -5.78 -7.07 5.93
N SER A 33 -6.77 -7.80 6.45
CA SER A 33 -7.45 -8.87 5.71
C SER A 33 -8.17 -8.33 4.47
N ALA A 34 -8.89 -7.20 4.61
CA ALA A 34 -9.57 -6.54 3.50
C ALA A 34 -8.58 -6.01 2.44
N ALA A 35 -7.47 -5.40 2.87
CA ALA A 35 -6.41 -4.93 1.97
C ALA A 35 -5.77 -6.08 1.21
N ARG A 36 -5.52 -7.21 1.88
CA ARG A 36 -4.97 -8.44 1.27
C ARG A 36 -5.91 -9.05 0.23
N ALA A 37 -7.21 -9.05 0.55
CA ALA A 37 -8.25 -9.50 -0.38
C ALA A 37 -8.46 -8.54 -1.55
N GLY A 38 -7.91 -7.32 -1.51
CA GLY A 38 -8.17 -6.28 -2.51
C GLY A 38 -9.62 -5.78 -2.46
N ASN A 39 -10.32 -5.98 -1.34
CA ASN A 39 -11.74 -5.68 -1.22
C ASN A 39 -11.94 -4.21 -0.82
N ILE A 40 -12.06 -3.34 -1.83
CA ILE A 40 -12.27 -1.89 -1.64
C ILE A 40 -13.57 -1.62 -0.88
N ILE A 41 -14.63 -2.41 -1.13
CA ILE A 41 -15.92 -2.24 -0.46
C ILE A 41 -15.77 -2.48 1.05
N ALA A 42 -15.11 -3.59 1.43
CA ALA A 42 -14.86 -3.89 2.84
C ALA A 42 -13.99 -2.83 3.51
N ILE A 43 -12.96 -2.31 2.83
CA ILE A 43 -12.14 -1.20 3.35
C ILE A 43 -12.99 0.05 3.58
N ARG A 44 -13.85 0.42 2.63
CA ARG A 44 -14.76 1.57 2.75
C ARG A 44 -15.74 1.41 3.90
N GLU A 45 -16.33 0.24 4.07
CA GLU A 45 -17.24 -0.08 5.18
C GLU A 45 -16.50 0.05 6.52
N ILE A 46 -15.29 -0.52 6.64
CA ILE A 46 -14.47 -0.42 7.86
C ILE A 46 -14.13 1.06 8.15
N ILE A 47 -13.71 1.81 7.14
CA ILE A 47 -13.39 3.24 7.28
C ILE A 47 -14.62 4.07 7.66
N SER A 48 -15.77 3.78 7.07
CA SER A 48 -17.02 4.50 7.35
C SER A 48 -17.65 4.11 8.68
N SER A 49 -17.36 2.92 9.18
CA SER A 49 -17.89 2.41 10.44
C SER A 49 -16.97 2.68 11.63
N ALA A 50 -15.69 2.97 11.40
CA ALA A 50 -14.73 3.33 12.43
C ALA A 50 -14.77 4.85 12.68
N GLU A 51 -14.60 5.25 13.95
CA GLU A 51 -14.42 6.66 14.29
C GLU A 51 -13.04 7.17 13.84
N GLU A 52 -12.87 8.48 13.65
CA GLU A 52 -11.63 9.05 13.12
C GLU A 52 -10.39 8.67 13.95
N GLU A 53 -10.51 8.63 15.28
CA GLU A 53 -9.42 8.26 16.18
C GLU A 53 -9.08 6.77 16.09
N GLU A 54 -10.08 5.89 16.15
CA GLU A 54 -9.89 4.45 16.00
C GLU A 54 -9.36 4.10 14.61
N LEU A 55 -9.85 4.79 13.59
CA LEU A 55 -9.39 4.64 12.22
C LEU A 55 -7.90 5.01 12.11
N ARG A 56 -7.46 6.14 12.67
CA ARG A 56 -6.03 6.53 12.67
C ARG A 56 -5.17 5.44 13.31
N GLU A 57 -5.61 4.87 14.43
CA GLU A 57 -4.93 3.76 15.07
C GLU A 57 -4.92 2.49 14.20
N LEU A 58 -6.04 2.14 13.56
CA LEU A 58 -6.16 0.99 12.65
C LEU A 58 -5.28 1.12 11.41
N LEU A 59 -5.22 2.32 10.82
CA LEU A 59 -4.42 2.61 9.63
C LEU A 59 -2.93 2.60 9.95
N SER A 60 -2.54 3.08 11.13
CA SER A 60 -1.15 3.03 11.63
C SER A 60 -0.76 1.71 12.27
N LYS A 61 -1.73 0.83 12.56
CA LYS A 61 -1.49 -0.48 13.14
C LYS A 61 -0.66 -1.33 12.18
N GLN A 62 0.40 -1.91 12.72
CA GLN A 62 1.23 -2.87 12.03
C GLN A 62 0.87 -4.28 12.47
N ASN A 63 0.83 -5.22 11.52
CA ASN A 63 0.71 -6.64 11.82
C ASN A 63 2.03 -7.20 12.40
N SER A 64 2.09 -8.52 12.66
CA SER A 64 3.29 -9.19 13.18
C SER A 64 4.54 -9.03 12.31
N ALA A 65 4.39 -8.73 11.01
CA ALA A 65 5.48 -8.47 10.08
C ALA A 65 5.84 -6.98 9.97
N GLY A 66 5.24 -6.11 10.79
CA GLY A 66 5.42 -4.67 10.70
C GLY A 66 4.63 -4.03 9.55
N GLU A 67 3.79 -4.77 8.84
CA GLU A 67 3.12 -4.26 7.65
C GLU A 67 1.83 -3.57 8.06
N THR A 68 1.54 -2.41 7.46
CA THR A 68 0.24 -1.76 7.58
C THR A 68 -0.71 -2.25 6.48
N ALA A 69 -2.00 -1.98 6.62
CA ALA A 69 -2.97 -2.31 5.57
C ALA A 69 -2.64 -1.63 4.22
N LEU A 70 -2.16 -0.38 4.25
CA LEU A 70 -1.67 0.31 3.05
C LEU A 70 -0.44 -0.39 2.43
N TYR A 71 0.48 -0.89 3.28
CA TYR A 71 1.63 -1.67 2.81
C TYR A 71 1.18 -2.94 2.11
N ILE A 72 0.21 -3.67 2.66
CA ILE A 72 -0.33 -4.88 2.03
C ILE A 72 -0.98 -4.52 0.69
N ALA A 73 -1.81 -3.49 0.65
CA ALA A 73 -2.43 -3.04 -0.60
C ALA A 73 -1.39 -2.70 -1.68
N ALA A 74 -0.33 -2.01 -1.28
CA ALA A 74 0.81 -1.68 -2.14
C ALA A 74 1.55 -2.95 -2.60
N GLU A 75 1.85 -3.88 -1.69
CA GLU A 75 2.54 -5.15 -1.97
C GLU A 75 1.77 -6.01 -2.97
N TYR A 76 0.45 -6.02 -2.91
CA TYR A 76 -0.39 -6.75 -3.85
C TYR A 76 -0.59 -5.99 -5.17
N GLY A 77 -0.19 -4.72 -5.24
CA GLY A 77 -0.36 -3.87 -6.43
C GLY A 77 -1.81 -3.42 -6.62
N TYR A 78 -2.60 -3.30 -5.55
CA TYR A 78 -3.96 -2.79 -5.61
C TYR A 78 -3.95 -1.26 -5.64
N PHE A 79 -3.52 -0.66 -6.75
CA PHE A 79 -3.36 0.79 -6.88
C PHE A 79 -4.63 1.56 -6.60
N GLU A 80 -5.79 1.08 -7.06
CA GLU A 80 -7.08 1.70 -6.79
C GLU A 80 -7.40 1.72 -5.29
N LEU A 81 -7.10 0.63 -4.59
CA LEU A 81 -7.31 0.50 -3.15
C LEU A 81 -6.32 1.39 -2.36
N VAL A 82 -5.06 1.44 -2.78
CA VAL A 82 -4.04 2.36 -2.22
C VAL A 82 -4.46 3.82 -2.42
N ARG A 83 -4.92 4.19 -3.61
CA ARG A 83 -5.42 5.55 -3.94
C ARG A 83 -6.65 5.92 -3.14
N GLU A 84 -7.52 4.96 -2.83
CA GLU A 84 -8.68 5.22 -1.99
C GLU A 84 -8.26 5.37 -0.53
N MET A 85 -7.45 4.44 -0.02
CA MET A 85 -6.95 4.48 1.37
C MET A 85 -6.13 5.74 1.65
N ILE A 86 -5.29 6.20 0.71
CA ILE A 86 -4.44 7.39 0.93
C ILE A 86 -5.25 8.69 1.16
N LYS A 87 -6.52 8.73 0.76
CA LYS A 87 -7.42 9.86 1.07
C LYS A 87 -7.82 9.91 2.54
N TYR A 88 -7.78 8.76 3.22
CA TYR A 88 -8.15 8.60 4.62
C TYR A 88 -6.92 8.43 5.52
N TYR A 89 -5.77 8.01 4.96
CA TYR A 89 -4.50 7.95 5.68
C TYR A 89 -3.95 9.35 5.97
N ASP A 90 -3.65 9.59 7.23
CA ASP A 90 -2.83 10.73 7.63
C ASP A 90 -1.38 10.53 7.16
N LEU A 91 -0.66 11.62 6.89
CA LEU A 91 0.71 11.59 6.35
C LEU A 91 1.66 10.76 7.23
N VAL A 92 1.38 10.74 8.54
CA VAL A 92 2.13 9.98 9.54
C VAL A 92 1.97 8.47 9.33
N ALA A 93 0.77 8.00 9.00
CA ALA A 93 0.48 6.58 8.82
C ALA A 93 1.01 6.04 7.47
N ALA A 94 1.11 6.90 6.46
CA ALA A 94 1.69 6.54 5.15
C ALA A 94 3.21 6.35 5.18
N GLY A 95 3.90 6.96 6.15
CA GLY A 95 5.35 6.85 6.37
C GLY A 95 5.76 5.79 7.40
N ILE A 96 4.88 4.83 7.70
CA ILE A 96 5.20 3.72 8.60
C ILE A 96 5.94 2.64 7.84
N LYS A 97 7.17 2.39 8.29
CA LYS A 97 8.08 1.38 7.74
C LYS A 97 7.76 0.00 8.28
N ALA A 98 7.64 -0.97 7.38
CA ALA A 98 7.54 -2.37 7.77
C ALA A 98 8.87 -2.93 8.28
N LYS A 99 8.89 -4.18 8.78
CA LYS A 99 10.12 -4.80 9.32
C LYS A 99 11.25 -4.90 8.31
N ASN A 100 10.92 -4.85 7.02
CA ASN A 100 11.89 -4.81 5.93
C ASN A 100 12.49 -3.41 5.68
N GLY A 101 12.10 -2.40 6.45
CA GLY A 101 12.58 -1.03 6.35
C GLY A 101 11.90 -0.18 5.26
N PHE A 102 10.92 -0.74 4.55
CA PHE A 102 10.21 -0.07 3.47
C PHE A 102 8.80 0.34 3.89
N ASP A 103 8.37 1.49 3.41
CA ASP A 103 7.02 2.01 3.56
C ASP A 103 6.10 1.52 2.44
N ALA A 104 4.79 1.70 2.63
CA ALA A 104 3.79 1.36 1.61
C ALA A 104 4.05 2.05 0.27
N LEU A 105 4.45 3.33 0.27
CA LEU A 105 4.79 4.04 -0.97
C LEU A 105 6.01 3.42 -1.68
N HIS A 106 7.04 3.02 -0.95
CA HIS A 106 8.22 2.39 -1.54
C HIS A 106 7.84 1.11 -2.29
N ILE A 107 6.97 0.30 -1.69
CA ILE A 107 6.47 -0.92 -2.32
C ILE A 107 5.49 -0.59 -3.45
N ALA A 108 4.62 0.41 -3.29
CA ALA A 108 3.65 0.80 -4.31
C ALA A 108 4.34 1.28 -5.58
N VAL A 109 5.44 2.04 -5.48
CA VAL A 109 6.26 2.44 -6.63
C VAL A 109 6.87 1.21 -7.29
N LYS A 110 7.46 0.32 -6.48
CA LYS A 110 8.03 -0.94 -6.95
C LYS A 110 6.99 -1.83 -7.68
N GLN A 111 5.73 -1.77 -7.25
CA GLN A 111 4.63 -2.52 -7.86
C GLN A 111 3.97 -1.76 -9.03
N GLY A 112 3.92 -0.44 -9.01
CA GLY A 112 3.33 0.41 -10.06
C GLY A 112 4.02 0.26 -11.40
N ASP A 113 5.34 0.08 -11.35
CA ASP A 113 6.16 -0.34 -12.48
C ASP A 113 5.79 -1.74 -13.03
N SER A 114 5.00 -2.52 -12.29
CA SER A 114 4.54 -3.86 -12.68
C SER A 114 3.16 -3.88 -13.35
N GLY A 115 2.49 -2.74 -13.46
CA GLY A 115 1.15 -2.58 -14.04
C GLY A 115 1.13 -2.03 -15.47
N ILE A 116 2.26 -1.51 -15.94
CA ILE A 116 2.45 -1.12 -17.34
C ILE A 116 3.06 -2.30 -18.11
N SER A 117 2.20 -3.24 -18.49
CA SER A 117 2.48 -4.19 -19.57
C SER A 117 1.35 -4.18 -20.57
#